data_AF-A0A9E5UKL9-F1
#
_entry.id   AF-A0A9E5UKL9-F1
#
_cell.length_a   1.000
_cell.length_b   1.000
_cell.length_c   1.000
_cell.angle_alpha   90.00
_cell.angle_beta   90.00
_cell.angle_gamma   90.00
#
_symmetry.space_group_name_H-M   'P 1'
#
loop_
_entity.id
_entity.type
_entity.pdbx_description
1 polymer ?
#
loop_
_entity_poly.entity_id
_entity_poly.type
_entity_poly.pdbx_seq_one_letter_code
_entity_poly.pdbx_strand_id
1 'polypeptide(L)'
;MNLFNEYALLAAVAVPVLAIVGLNVFLWFGGERGTLLLPTTKNRLSAWEEAQSAAAAVTDETPAATGAVSESPANDEEARRAA
;
A
#
# COMPACT_ATOMS: atom_id res chain seq x y z
N MET A 1 -7.85 -23.72 -22.19
CA MET A 1 -7.20 -22.82 -21.21
C MET A 1 -7.19 -23.53 -19.87
N ASN A 2 -6.08 -23.49 -19.15
CA ASN A 2 -5.98 -24.14 -17.84
C ASN A 2 -6.78 -23.30 -16.82
N LEU A 3 -7.80 -23.89 -16.22
CA LEU A 3 -8.70 -23.24 -15.26
C LEU A 3 -7.94 -22.56 -14.12
N PHE A 4 -6.81 -23.15 -13.72
CA PHE A 4 -5.92 -22.59 -12.69
C PHE A 4 -5.32 -21.24 -13.07
N ASN A 5 -4.95 -21.03 -14.34
CA ASN A 5 -4.34 -19.78 -14.78
C ASN A 5 -5.40 -18.66 -14.90
N GLU A 6 -6.63 -19.02 -15.21
CA GLU A 6 -7.74 -18.08 -15.35
C GLU A 6 -8.19 -17.53 -13.99
N TYR A 7 -8.21 -18.36 -12.94
CA TYR A 7 -8.60 -17.94 -11.60
C TYR A 7 -7.42 -17.58 -10.68
N ALA A 8 -6.17 -17.77 -11.11
CA ALA A 8 -4.99 -17.43 -10.30
C ALA A 8 -5.00 -15.96 -9.85
N LEU A 9 -5.36 -15.05 -10.77
CA LEU A 9 -5.39 -13.62 -10.47
C LEU A 9 -6.56 -13.26 -9.55
N LEU A 10 -7.70 -13.95 -9.69
CA LEU A 10 -8.84 -13.82 -8.78
C LEU A 10 -8.45 -14.26 -7.36
N ALA A 11 -7.79 -15.42 -7.23
CA ALA A 11 -7.34 -15.94 -5.94
C ALA A 11 -6.28 -15.02 -5.30
N ALA A 12 -5.37 -14.46 -6.11
CA ALA A 12 -4.33 -13.54 -5.64
C ALA A 12 -4.90 -12.29 -4.96
N VAL A 13 -6.07 -11.82 -5.38
CA VAL A 13 -6.76 -10.67 -4.77
C VAL A 13 -7.76 -11.11 -3.69
N ALA A 14 -8.51 -12.19 -3.94
CA ALA A 14 -9.57 -12.64 -3.03
C ALA A 14 -9.01 -13.18 -1.71
N VAL A 15 -7.89 -13.92 -1.73
CA VAL A 15 -7.32 -14.53 -0.52
C VAL A 15 -6.88 -13.46 0.51
N PRO A 16 -6.10 -12.43 0.14
CA PRO A 16 -5.76 -11.35 1.08
C PRO A 16 -6.99 -10.61 1.63
N VAL A 17 -7.99 -10.33 0.78
CA VAL A 17 -9.22 -9.66 1.21
C VAL A 17 -9.97 -10.52 2.25
N LEU A 18 -10.14 -11.81 1.97
CA LEU A 18 -10.78 -12.73 2.90
C LEU A 18 -10.00 -12.88 4.21
N ALA A 19 -8.67 -12.88 4.16
CA ALA A 19 -7.84 -12.92 5.37
C ALA A 19 -8.09 -11.67 6.26
N ILE A 20 -8.13 -10.48 5.66
CA ILE A 20 -8.39 -9.23 6.40
C ILE A 20 -9.81 -9.25 6.99
N VAL A 21 -10.81 -9.66 6.21
CA VAL A 21 -12.20 -9.76 6.67
C VAL A 21 -12.32 -10.77 7.82
N GLY A 22 -11.72 -11.96 7.66
CA GLY A 22 -11.74 -13.01 8.67
C GLY A 22 -11.09 -12.56 9.98
N LEU A 23 -9.93 -11.89 9.91
CA LEU A 23 -9.27 -11.34 11.10
C LEU A 23 -10.15 -10.31 11.82
N ASN A 24 -10.80 -9.40 11.08
CA ASN A 24 -11.69 -8.41 11.68
C ASN A 24 -12.91 -9.04 12.37
N VAL A 25 -13.50 -10.07 11.75
CA VAL A 25 -14.61 -10.83 12.34
C VAL A 25 -14.15 -11.56 13.61
N PHE A 26 -12.97 -12.18 13.58
CA PHE A 26 -12.39 -12.85 14.75
C PHE A 26 -12.19 -11.89 15.92
N LEU A 27 -11.57 -10.72 15.68
CA LEU A 27 -11.37 -9.69 16.71
C LEU A 27 -12.71 -9.17 17.25
N TRP A 28 -13.71 -9.01 16.38
CA TRP A 28 -15.05 -8.60 16.80
C TRP A 28 -15.73 -9.63 17.71
N PHE A 29 -15.61 -10.92 17.41
CA PHE A 29 -16.07 -11.99 18.30
C PHE A 29 -15.30 -12.02 19.63
N GLY A 30 -14.02 -11.65 19.62
CA GLY A 30 -13.21 -11.44 20.83
C GLY A 30 -13.61 -10.21 21.66
N GLY A 31 -14.55 -9.40 21.18
CA GLY A 31 -15.04 -8.19 21.85
C GLY A 31 -14.24 -6.93 21.55
N GLU A 32 -13.22 -7.00 20.69
CA GLU A 32 -12.46 -5.83 20.26
C GLU A 32 -13.33 -4.90 19.41
N ARG A 33 -13.17 -3.59 19.65
CA ARG A 33 -13.89 -2.52 18.96
C ARG A 33 -12.89 -1.61 18.30
N GLY A 34 -13.24 -1.06 17.14
CA GLY A 34 -12.34 -0.18 16.41
C GLY A 34 -11.31 -0.92 15.57
N THR A 35 -11.65 -2.12 15.09
CA THR A 35 -10.80 -2.90 14.19
C THR A 35 -10.63 -2.19 12.85
N LEU A 36 -9.68 -2.66 12.02
CA LEU A 36 -9.35 -2.06 10.73
C LEU A 36 -10.57 -1.78 9.83
N LEU A 37 -11.51 -2.72 9.74
CA LEU A 37 -12.73 -2.58 8.92
C LEU A 37 -13.88 -1.87 9.64
N LEU A 38 -13.87 -1.84 10.98
CA LEU A 38 -14.91 -1.21 11.80
C LEU A 38 -14.30 -0.21 12.80
N PRO A 39 -13.63 0.85 12.31
CA PRO A 39 -12.94 1.80 13.17
C PRO A 39 -13.93 2.68 13.94
N THR A 40 -13.60 2.99 15.20
CA THR A 40 -14.36 3.96 16.01
C THR A 40 -14.06 5.39 15.58
N THR A 41 -14.89 6.35 16.00
CA THR A 41 -14.70 7.78 15.72
C THR A 41 -13.34 8.28 16.22
N LYS A 42 -12.87 7.79 17.38
CA LYS A 42 -11.54 8.11 17.91
C LYS A 42 -10.42 7.67 16.97
N ASN A 43 -10.51 6.43 16.46
CA ASN A 43 -9.49 5.87 15.55
C ASN A 43 -9.45 6.61 14.20
N ARG A 44 -10.59 7.13 13.73
CA ARG A 44 -10.65 7.91 12.48
C ARG A 44 -10.02 9.29 12.64
N LEU A 45 -10.27 9.95 13.77
CA LEU A 45 -9.70 11.26 14.07
C LEU A 45 -8.18 11.19 14.24
N SER A 46 -7.68 10.19 14.97
CA SER A 46 -6.23 9.99 15.12
C SER A 46 -5.56 9.66 13.79
N ALA A 47 -6.16 8.78 12.96
CA ALA A 47 -5.62 8.47 11.63
C ALA A 47 -5.58 9.70 10.70
N TRP A 48 -6.53 10.62 10.84
CA TRP A 48 -6.56 11.86 10.05
C TRP A 48 -5.47 12.85 10.48
N GLU A 49 -5.22 12.99 11.78
CA GLU A 49 -4.13 13.80 12.34
C GLU A 49 -2.75 13.19 12.01
N GLU A 50 -2.63 11.87 12.10
CA GLU A 50 -1.44 11.12 11.70
C GLU A 50 -1.18 11.23 10.20
N ALA A 51 -2.21 11.16 9.35
CA ALA A 51 -2.06 11.36 7.91
C ALA A 51 -1.63 12.79 7.56
N GLN A 52 -2.15 13.80 8.25
CA GLN A 52 -1.72 15.19 8.06
C GLN A 52 -0.28 15.43 8.51
N SER A 53 0.12 14.87 9.64
CA SER A 53 1.50 14.98 10.13
C SER A 53 2.48 14.18 9.27
N ALA A 54 2.09 13.00 8.77
CA ALA A 54 2.87 12.24 7.81
C ALA A 54 3.01 12.98 6.48
N ALA A 55 1.96 13.61 5.97
CA ALA A 55 2.03 14.43 4.75
C ALA A 55 2.98 15.63 4.91
N ALA A 56 3.04 16.24 6.10
CA ALA A 56 4.00 17.30 6.41
C ALA A 56 5.44 16.78 6.62
N ALA A 57 5.60 15.50 6.94
CA ALA A 57 6.88 14.83 7.14
C ALA A 57 7.45 14.16 5.88
N VAL A 58 6.71 14.15 4.75
CA VAL A 58 7.28 13.83 3.44
C VAL A 58 8.12 15.03 3.00
N THR A 59 9.31 15.15 3.57
CA THR A 59 10.40 15.82 2.89
C THR A 59 10.76 14.99 1.66
N ASP A 60 11.11 15.63 0.55
CA ASP A 60 11.54 15.03 -0.71
C ASP A 60 12.91 14.31 -0.59
N GLU A 61 13.08 13.56 0.50
CA GLU A 61 14.21 12.70 0.75
C GLU A 61 13.82 11.37 0.12
N THR A 62 14.19 11.23 -1.15
CA THR A 62 14.25 9.93 -1.83
C THR A 62 14.78 8.90 -0.82
N PRO A 63 14.01 7.85 -0.46
CA PRO A 63 14.51 6.88 0.49
C PRO A 63 15.82 6.34 -0.07
N ALA A 64 16.89 6.41 0.72
CA ALA A 64 18.16 5.76 0.38
C ALA A 64 17.90 4.26 0.35
N ALA A 65 17.38 3.78 -0.78
CA ALA A 65 17.31 2.38 -1.10
C ALA A 65 18.75 1.91 -1.22
N THR A 66 19.25 1.28 -0.16
CA THR A 66 20.49 0.51 -0.19
C THR A 66 20.31 -0.61 -1.23
N GLY A 67 20.61 -0.31 -2.50
CA GLY A 67 20.54 -1.26 -3.60
C GLY A 67 19.74 -0.87 -4.85
N ALA A 68 19.12 0.32 -4.93
CA ALA A 68 18.55 0.77 -6.20
C ALA A 68 19.48 1.81 -6.84
N VAL A 69 20.26 1.37 -7.83
CA VAL A 69 20.83 2.29 -8.81
C VAL A 69 19.66 2.92 -9.54
N SER A 70 19.32 4.15 -9.18
CA SER A 70 18.44 4.99 -9.98
C SER A 70 19.28 5.47 -11.15
N GLU A 71 19.23 4.78 -12.28
CA GLU A 71 19.66 5.38 -13.54
C GLU A 71 18.72 6.56 -13.79
N SER A 72 19.24 7.78 -13.61
CA SER A 72 18.58 8.96 -14.15
C SER A 72 18.29 8.69 -15.63
N PRO A 73 17.06 8.87 -16.14
CA PRO A 73 16.82 8.75 -17.57
C PRO A 73 17.79 9.71 -18.27
N ALA A 74 18.61 9.18 -19.18
CA ALA A 74 19.59 9.94 -19.94
C ALA A 74 18.85 10.89 -20.91
N ASN A 75 18.39 12.03 -20.38
CA ASN A 75 17.87 13.13 -21.16
C ASN A 75 18.96 14.18 -21.41
N ASP A 76 20.15 13.70 -21.74
CA ASP A 76 21.28 14.55 -22.09
C ASP A 76 21.05 15.16 -23.48
N GLU A 77 21.33 16.44 -23.62
CA GLU A 77 21.20 17.20 -24.87
C GLU A 77 21.95 16.53 -26.04
N GLU A 78 23.04 15.83 -25.76
CA GLU A 78 23.84 15.10 -26.76
C GLU A 78 23.08 13.92 -27.37
N ALA A 79 22.31 13.17 -26.58
CA ALA A 79 21.50 12.04 -27.08
C ALA A 79 20.37 12.51 -28.00
N ARG A 80 19.85 13.74 -27.80
CA ARG A 80 18.81 14.33 -28.65
C ARG A 80 19.35 14.79 -30.01
N ARG A 81 20.63 15.14 -30.10
CA ARG A 81 21.25 15.64 -31.35
C ARG A 81 21.77 14.52 -32.26
N ALA A 82 21.84 13.29 -31.76
CA ALA A 82 22.33 12.13 -32.50
C ALA A 82 21.22 11.28 -33.16
N ALA A 83 19.94 11.62 -32.95
CA ALA A 83 18.77 11.01 -33.60
C ALA A 83 18.26 11.90 -34.75
#